data_AF-A0A559JFD2-F1
#
_entry.id   AF-A0A559JFD2-F1
#
_cell.length_a   1.000
_cell.length_b   1.000
_cell.length_c   1.000
_cell.angle_alpha   90.00
_cell.angle_beta   90.00
_cell.angle_gamma   90.00
#
_symmetry.space_group_name_H-M   'P 1'
#
loop_
_entity.id
_entity.type
_entity.pdbx_description
1 polymer ?
#
loop_
_entity_poly.entity_id
_entity_poly.type
_entity_poly.pdbx_seq_one_letter_code
_entity_poly.pdbx_strand_id
1 'polypeptide(L)'
;MILYPPIKFDENEWFIIVSLILVLIPSLLLPNRFSPLTVIFMMLFNVFLGQTTDYILAVPPYDLYDVNDRPDYEIFDFILYFLLYPPAAYLVIYLYSKWTIKGLYIIPYIVGSAALSVGLESVAHIFHVFTYKGWKLIYSFAVYHAVWSLNILMLHFVQSFIKKYSIKYK
;
A
#
# COMPACT_ATOMS: atom_id res chain seq x y z
N MET A 1 -8.64 6.69 -19.98
CA MET A 1 -7.37 5.96 -19.75
C MET A 1 -7.48 4.66 -20.52
N ILE A 2 -6.51 4.36 -21.38
CA ILE A 2 -6.45 3.07 -22.08
C ILE A 2 -5.65 2.15 -21.17
N LEU A 3 -6.22 1.03 -20.74
CA LEU A 3 -5.49 0.00 -20.02
C LEU A 3 -4.79 -0.89 -21.05
N TYR A 4 -3.47 -0.88 -21.04
CA TYR A 4 -2.69 -1.73 -21.92
C TYR A 4 -2.49 -3.13 -21.31
N PRO A 5 -2.44 -4.19 -22.13
CA PRO A 5 -1.93 -5.47 -21.67
C PRO A 5 -0.42 -5.38 -21.42
N PRO A 6 0.13 -6.28 -20.57
CA PRO A 6 1.57 -6.34 -20.36
C PRO A 6 2.28 -6.74 -21.65
N ILE A 7 3.55 -6.34 -21.77
CA ILE A 7 4.36 -6.61 -22.97
C ILE A 7 4.55 -8.12 -23.15
N LYS A 8 4.81 -8.81 -22.04
CA LYS A 8 4.85 -10.27 -21.92
C LYS A 8 4.14 -10.66 -20.63
N PHE A 9 3.69 -11.90 -20.56
CA PHE A 9 3.16 -12.46 -19.34
C PHE A 9 4.17 -13.46 -18.80
N ASP A 10 4.92 -13.07 -17.76
CA ASP A 10 6.03 -13.84 -17.23
C ASP A 10 6.05 -13.83 -15.69
N GLU A 11 7.25 -13.80 -15.11
CA GLU A 11 7.47 -13.90 -13.67
C GLU A 11 6.94 -12.68 -12.91
N ASN A 12 6.91 -11.50 -13.55
CA ASN A 12 6.35 -10.29 -12.98
C ASN A 12 4.84 -10.47 -12.72
N GLU A 13 4.06 -10.81 -13.74
CA GLU A 13 2.60 -10.99 -13.63
C GLU A 13 2.22 -12.10 -12.66
N TRP A 14 2.95 -13.23 -12.71
CA TRP A 14 2.73 -14.33 -11.77
C TRP A 14 3.00 -13.90 -10.33
N PHE A 15 4.07 -13.14 -10.08
CA PHE A 15 4.37 -12.62 -8.75
C PHE A 15 3.26 -11.70 -8.24
N ILE A 16 2.73 -10.81 -9.09
CA ILE A 16 1.62 -9.92 -8.73
C ILE A 16 0.35 -10.71 -8.40
N ILE A 17 0.01 -11.73 -9.21
CA ILE A 17 -1.17 -12.58 -8.96
C ILE A 17 -1.05 -13.35 -7.65
N VAL A 18 0.12 -13.96 -7.39
CA VAL A 18 0.36 -14.69 -6.14
C VAL A 18 0.29 -13.74 -4.94
N SER A 19 0.93 -12.58 -5.04
CA SER A 19 0.88 -11.54 -4.00
C SER A 19 -0.55 -11.07 -3.74
N LEU A 20 -1.34 -10.87 -4.80
CA LEU A 20 -2.75 -10.50 -4.71
C LEU A 20 -3.54 -11.55 -3.94
N ILE A 21 -3.38 -12.83 -4.27
CA ILE A 21 -4.07 -13.92 -3.58
C ILE A 21 -3.68 -13.95 -2.10
N LEU A 22 -2.38 -13.84 -1.80
CA LEU A 22 -1.84 -13.87 -0.44
C LEU A 22 -2.32 -12.71 0.43
N VAL A 23 -2.62 -11.56 -0.17
CA VAL A 23 -3.10 -10.38 0.55
C VAL A 23 -4.63 -10.34 0.59
N LEU A 24 -5.28 -10.58 -0.55
CA LEU A 24 -6.73 -10.42 -0.69
C LEU A 24 -7.48 -11.48 0.11
N ILE A 25 -7.06 -12.75 0.05
CA ILE A 25 -7.76 -13.83 0.77
C ILE A 25 -7.78 -13.54 2.29
N PRO A 26 -6.66 -13.28 2.97
CA PRO A 26 -6.71 -12.93 4.40
C PRO A 26 -7.53 -11.67 4.67
N SER A 27 -7.46 -10.65 3.81
CA SER A 27 -8.22 -9.40 4.01
C SER A 27 -9.73 -9.62 3.99
N LEU A 28 -10.21 -10.60 3.21
CA LEU A 28 -11.63 -10.95 3.09
C LEU A 28 -12.09 -11.91 4.21
N LEU A 29 -11.21 -12.77 4.70
CA LEU A 29 -11.54 -13.76 5.74
C LEU A 29 -11.47 -13.20 7.17
N LEU A 30 -10.71 -12.12 7.38
CA LEU A 30 -10.57 -11.53 8.71
C LEU A 30 -11.90 -10.89 9.16
N PRO A 31 -12.30 -11.05 10.44
CA PRO A 31 -13.53 -10.46 10.94
C PRO A 31 -13.41 -8.94 10.90
N ASN A 32 -14.34 -8.27 10.23
CA ASN A 32 -14.25 -6.83 10.02
C ASN A 32 -14.30 -6.07 11.36
N ARG A 33 -13.25 -5.30 11.65
CA ARG A 33 -13.12 -4.50 12.89
C ARG A 33 -13.42 -3.02 12.69
N PHE A 34 -13.59 -2.59 11.45
CA PHE A 34 -13.75 -1.19 11.09
C PHE A 34 -15.14 -0.95 10.50
N SER A 35 -15.66 0.27 10.65
CA SER A 35 -16.89 0.65 9.96
C SER A 35 -16.66 0.62 8.44
N PRO A 36 -17.68 0.35 7.61
CA PRO A 36 -17.56 0.37 6.16
C PRO A 36 -16.95 1.67 5.63
N LEU A 37 -17.32 2.82 6.22
CA LEU A 37 -16.75 4.12 5.85
C LEU A 37 -15.24 4.20 6.12
N THR A 38 -14.78 3.65 7.23
CA THR A 38 -13.35 3.61 7.55
C THR A 38 -12.61 2.74 6.54
N VAL A 39 -13.16 1.57 6.19
CA VAL A 39 -12.55 0.69 5.18
C VAL A 39 -12.48 1.38 3.82
N ILE A 40 -13.56 2.00 3.36
CA ILE A 40 -13.57 2.74 2.09
C ILE A 40 -12.52 3.85 2.09
N PHE A 41 -12.43 4.63 3.17
CA PHE A 41 -11.44 5.69 3.27
C PHE A 41 -10.01 5.14 3.28
N MET A 42 -9.76 4.05 4.02
CA MET A 42 -8.46 3.36 4.02
C MET A 42 -8.09 2.90 2.61
N MET A 43 -9.03 2.32 1.86
CA MET A 43 -8.78 1.83 0.51
C MET A 43 -8.38 2.99 -0.41
N LEU A 44 -9.22 4.03 -0.49
CA LEU A 44 -8.98 5.20 -1.35
C LEU A 44 -7.71 5.95 -0.97
N PHE A 45 -7.42 6.06 0.33
CA PHE A 45 -6.21 6.71 0.81
C PHE A 45 -4.94 5.98 0.36
N ASN A 46 -4.95 4.64 0.35
CA ASN A 46 -3.79 3.88 -0.10
C ASN A 46 -3.65 3.81 -1.62
N VAL A 47 -4.76 3.86 -2.38
CA VAL A 47 -4.72 4.13 -3.83
C VAL A 47 -4.02 5.46 -4.08
N PHE A 48 -4.45 6.52 -3.38
CA PHE A 48 -3.87 7.86 -3.50
C PHE A 48 -2.38 7.87 -3.14
N LEU A 49 -2.00 7.28 -2.01
CA LEU A 49 -0.59 7.23 -1.58
C LEU A 49 0.29 6.47 -2.56
N GLY A 50 -0.13 5.28 -3.01
CA GLY A 50 0.63 4.47 -3.95
C GLY A 50 0.85 5.21 -5.26
N GLN A 51 -0.24 5.67 -5.90
CA GLN A 51 -0.15 6.37 -7.17
C GLN A 51 0.62 7.69 -7.06
N THR A 52 0.44 8.47 -6.00
CA THR A 52 1.16 9.74 -5.84
C THR A 52 2.64 9.51 -5.62
N THR A 53 3.02 8.49 -4.83
CA THR A 53 4.42 8.15 -4.58
C THR A 53 5.10 7.72 -5.88
N ASP A 54 4.49 6.77 -6.60
CA ASP A 54 5.04 6.26 -7.85
C ASP A 54 5.04 7.35 -8.93
N TYR A 55 4.03 8.23 -8.98
CA TYR A 55 4.05 9.38 -9.89
C TYR A 55 5.18 10.37 -9.58
N ILE A 56 5.47 10.63 -8.31
CA ILE A 56 6.59 11.53 -7.94
C ILE A 56 7.94 10.89 -8.28
N LEU A 57 8.08 9.58 -8.12
CA LEU A 57 9.38 8.90 -8.21
C LEU A 57 9.68 8.30 -9.57
N ALA A 58 8.68 7.72 -10.25
CA ALA A 58 8.83 6.96 -11.51
C ALA A 58 8.56 7.79 -12.76
N VAL A 59 7.95 8.97 -12.64
CA VAL A 59 7.65 9.84 -13.78
C VAL A 59 8.66 11.01 -13.84
N PRO A 60 8.99 11.54 -15.04
CA PRO A 60 9.78 12.76 -15.15
C PRO A 60 9.23 13.90 -14.27
N PRO A 61 10.10 14.66 -13.59
CA PRO A 61 11.52 14.83 -13.88
C PRO A 61 12.47 13.87 -13.15
N TYR A 62 12.00 13.08 -12.19
CA TYR A 62 12.88 12.29 -11.34
C TYR A 62 13.26 10.93 -11.95
N ASP A 63 12.28 10.21 -12.52
CA ASP A 63 12.47 8.93 -13.24
C ASP A 63 13.45 7.96 -12.54
N LEU A 64 13.20 7.69 -11.26
CA LEU A 64 14.11 6.97 -10.37
C LEU A 64 13.96 5.45 -10.46
N TYR A 65 12.78 4.95 -10.85
CA TYR A 65 12.49 3.55 -11.14
C TYR A 65 11.28 3.42 -12.05
N ASP A 66 11.13 2.26 -12.70
CA ASP A 66 9.91 1.88 -13.43
C ASP A 66 9.06 0.94 -12.58
N VAL A 67 7.74 1.05 -12.74
CA VAL A 67 6.74 0.09 -12.24
C VAL A 67 6.28 -0.75 -13.42
N ASN A 68 6.40 -2.07 -13.29
CA ASN A 68 6.17 -3.04 -14.36
C ASN A 68 7.04 -2.80 -15.62
N ASP A 69 6.78 -3.61 -16.64
CA ASP A 69 7.62 -3.69 -17.84
C ASP A 69 7.36 -2.55 -18.84
N ARG A 70 6.22 -1.86 -18.68
CA ARG A 70 5.73 -0.87 -19.64
C ARG A 70 5.71 0.53 -19.03
N PRO A 71 6.15 1.57 -19.78
CA PRO A 71 6.04 2.96 -19.31
C PRO A 71 4.60 3.50 -19.37
N ASP A 72 3.73 2.90 -20.18
CA ASP A 72 2.30 3.21 -20.21
C ASP A 72 1.57 2.41 -19.13
N TYR A 73 0.55 3.02 -18.54
CA TYR A 73 -0.27 2.36 -17.53
C TYR A 73 -0.97 1.10 -18.06
N GLU A 74 -0.71 -0.03 -17.44
CA GLU A 74 -1.19 -1.35 -17.83
C GLU A 74 -2.18 -1.97 -16.83
N ILE A 75 -2.68 -3.17 -17.16
CA ILE A 75 -3.63 -3.92 -16.30
C ILE A 75 -3.00 -4.28 -14.96
N PHE A 76 -1.72 -4.63 -14.92
CA PHE A 76 -1.06 -5.03 -13.69
C PHE A 76 -0.78 -3.84 -12.76
N ASP A 77 -0.59 -2.64 -13.30
CA ASP A 77 -0.62 -1.40 -12.51
C ASP A 77 -1.97 -1.24 -11.81
N PHE A 78 -3.08 -1.38 -12.54
CA PHE A 78 -4.41 -1.30 -11.94
C PHE A 78 -4.59 -2.31 -10.80
N ILE A 79 -4.14 -3.56 -11.02
CA ILE A 79 -4.20 -4.60 -10.01
C ILE A 79 -3.36 -4.21 -8.78
N LEU A 80 -2.12 -3.73 -8.96
CA LEU A 80 -1.26 -3.27 -7.87
C LEU A 80 -1.93 -2.15 -7.07
N TYR A 81 -2.33 -1.06 -7.72
CA TYR A 81 -2.82 0.14 -7.04
C TYR A 81 -4.19 -0.03 -6.40
N PHE A 82 -5.10 -0.78 -7.03
CA PHE A 82 -6.49 -0.88 -6.56
C PHE A 82 -6.79 -2.17 -5.80
N LEU A 83 -6.11 -3.27 -6.11
CA LEU A 83 -6.45 -4.59 -5.57
C LEU A 83 -5.37 -5.18 -4.66
N LEU A 84 -4.09 -4.79 -4.81
CA LEU A 84 -3.02 -5.29 -3.95
C LEU A 84 -2.68 -4.34 -2.80
N TYR A 85 -2.27 -3.11 -3.10
CA TYR A 85 -1.78 -2.17 -2.08
C TYR A 85 -2.84 -1.82 -1.04
N PRO A 86 -4.11 -1.53 -1.40
CA PRO A 86 -5.09 -1.14 -0.40
C PRO A 86 -5.44 -2.28 0.58
N PRO A 87 -5.68 -3.52 0.13
CA PRO A 87 -5.85 -4.64 1.05
C PRO A 87 -4.58 -5.00 1.85
N ALA A 88 -3.38 -4.79 1.30
CA ALA A 88 -2.13 -4.98 2.06
C ALA A 88 -2.04 -3.97 3.23
N ALA A 89 -2.33 -2.70 2.95
CA ALA A 89 -2.41 -1.67 3.98
C ALA A 89 -3.51 -1.97 5.01
N TYR A 90 -4.66 -2.51 4.57
CA TYR A 90 -5.71 -2.96 5.47
C TYR A 90 -5.20 -4.02 6.45
N LEU A 91 -4.44 -5.02 6.01
CA LEU A 91 -3.89 -6.06 6.89
C LEU A 91 -2.95 -5.48 7.95
N VAL A 92 -2.07 -4.56 7.57
CA VAL A 92 -1.17 -3.90 8.52
C VAL A 92 -1.99 -3.05 9.49
N ILE A 93 -2.94 -2.24 9.04
CA ILE A 93 -3.79 -1.43 9.93
C ILE A 93 -4.67 -2.32 10.83
N TYR A 94 -5.11 -3.47 10.33
CA TYR A 94 -5.86 -4.46 11.07
C TYR A 94 -5.05 -5.01 12.24
N LEU A 95 -3.79 -5.39 12.02
CA LEU A 95 -2.88 -5.87 13.08
C LEU A 95 -2.60 -4.78 14.12
N TYR A 96 -2.38 -3.54 13.67
CA TYR A 96 -2.22 -2.37 14.54
C TYR A 96 -3.41 -2.23 15.51
N SER A 97 -4.63 -2.32 14.99
CA SER A 97 -5.87 -2.26 15.76
C SER A 97 -6.09 -3.51 16.62
N LYS A 98 -5.77 -4.71 16.11
CA LYS A 98 -5.90 -5.99 16.80
C LYS A 98 -5.04 -6.08 18.05
N TRP A 99 -3.80 -5.63 17.94
CA TRP A 99 -2.85 -5.61 19.05
C TRP A 99 -2.98 -4.38 19.95
N THR A 100 -3.94 -3.50 19.66
CA THR A 100 -4.25 -2.31 20.47
C THR A 100 -3.01 -1.46 20.74
N ILE A 101 -2.17 -1.28 19.72
CA ILE A 101 -0.88 -0.59 19.84
C ILE A 101 -1.09 0.88 20.19
N LYS A 102 -0.44 1.35 21.26
CA LYS A 102 -0.58 2.71 21.79
C LYS A 102 0.74 3.23 22.36
N GLY A 103 0.82 4.55 22.49
CA GLY A 103 1.98 5.24 23.10
C GLY A 103 3.28 4.93 22.35
N LEU A 104 4.34 4.61 23.10
CA LEU A 104 5.66 4.37 22.54
C LEU A 104 5.75 3.13 21.62
N TYR A 105 4.83 2.17 21.74
CA TYR A 105 4.78 0.98 20.88
C TYR A 105 4.39 1.30 19.42
N ILE A 106 3.90 2.50 19.14
CA ILE A 106 3.61 2.96 17.78
C ILE A 106 4.90 3.05 16.95
N ILE A 107 6.01 3.49 17.56
CA ILE A 107 7.29 3.69 16.88
C ILE A 107 7.86 2.37 16.32
N PRO A 108 8.10 1.32 17.13
CA PRO A 108 8.63 0.05 16.62
C PRO A 108 7.65 -0.61 15.65
N TYR A 109 6.34 -0.35 15.78
CA TYR A 109 5.36 -0.85 14.81
C TYR A 109 5.53 -0.22 13.43
N ILE A 110 5.67 1.11 13.36
CA ILE A 110 5.92 1.83 12.10
C ILE A 110 7.26 1.38 11.50
N VAL A 111 8.31 1.31 12.32
CA VAL A 111 9.64 0.85 11.88
C VAL A 111 9.57 -0.58 11.33
N GLY A 112 8.93 -1.50 12.04
CA GLY A 112 8.78 -2.89 11.61
C GLY A 112 7.94 -3.03 10.35
N SER A 113 6.87 -2.25 10.22
CA SER A 113 6.03 -2.23 9.01
C SER A 113 6.79 -1.66 7.82
N ALA A 114 7.58 -0.60 8.02
CA ALA A 114 8.43 -0.03 6.98
C ALA A 114 9.51 -1.02 6.53
N ALA A 115 10.18 -1.70 7.47
CA ALA A 115 11.17 -2.73 7.15
C ALA A 115 10.53 -3.91 6.39
N LEU A 116 9.33 -4.34 6.78
CA LEU A 116 8.58 -5.37 6.05
C LEU A 116 8.27 -4.93 4.63
N SER A 117 7.80 -3.69 4.42
CA SER A 117 7.53 -3.14 3.09
C SER A 117 8.77 -3.08 2.21
N VAL A 118 9.91 -2.62 2.75
CA VAL A 118 11.19 -2.65 2.01
C VAL A 118 11.59 -4.08 1.65
N GLY A 119 11.39 -5.04 2.57
CA GLY A 119 11.63 -6.46 2.29
C GLY A 119 10.77 -6.97 1.14
N LEU A 120 9.47 -6.67 1.15
CA LEU A 120 8.55 -7.06 0.08
C LEU A 120 8.89 -6.38 -1.26
N GLU A 121 9.23 -5.09 -1.23
CA GLU A 121 9.70 -4.37 -2.43
C GLU A 121 10.97 -5.00 -3.00
N SER A 122 11.92 -5.38 -2.14
CA SER A 122 13.16 -6.03 -2.57
C SER A 122 12.91 -7.38 -3.24
N VAL A 123 11.90 -8.13 -2.79
CA VAL A 123 11.46 -9.37 -3.45
C VAL A 123 10.79 -9.04 -4.77
N ALA A 124 9.90 -8.04 -4.80
CA ALA A 124 9.23 -7.59 -6.03
C ALA A 124 10.22 -7.12 -7.10
N HIS A 125 11.33 -6.49 -6.70
CA HIS A 125 12.43 -6.11 -7.58
C HIS A 125 13.12 -7.32 -8.22
N ILE A 126 13.27 -8.44 -7.50
CA ILE A 126 13.82 -9.70 -8.05
C ILE A 126 12.93 -10.25 -9.17
N PHE A 127 11.61 -10.03 -9.07
CA PHE A 127 10.62 -10.44 -10.08
C PHE A 127 10.31 -9.33 -11.09
N HIS A 128 11.16 -8.30 -11.21
CA HIS A 128 11.03 -7.22 -12.19
C HIS A 128 9.78 -6.33 -12.11
N VAL A 129 8.96 -6.46 -11.05
CA VAL A 129 7.83 -5.54 -10.77
C VAL A 129 8.32 -4.09 -10.63
N PHE A 130 9.51 -3.91 -10.04
CA PHE A 130 10.17 -2.63 -9.93
C PHE A 130 11.55 -2.71 -10.58
N THR A 131 11.87 -1.77 -11.47
CA THR A 131 13.19 -1.70 -12.08
C THR A 131 13.87 -0.38 -11.71
N TYR A 132 14.86 -0.44 -10.83
CA TYR A 132 15.56 0.76 -10.33
C TYR A 132 16.49 1.36 -11.39
N LYS A 133 16.40 2.67 -11.62
CA LYS A 133 17.32 3.45 -12.48
C LYS A 133 18.34 4.24 -11.65
N GLY A 134 17.84 5.01 -10.70
CA GLY A 134 18.63 5.81 -9.75
C GLY A 134 18.16 5.67 -8.30
N TRP A 135 17.05 4.96 -8.09
CA TRP A 135 16.53 4.65 -6.77
C TRP A 135 17.42 3.67 -6.02
N LYS A 136 17.58 3.87 -4.72
CA LYS A 136 18.23 2.92 -3.82
C LYS A 136 17.18 2.41 -2.85
N LEU A 137 17.18 1.10 -2.62
CA LEU A 137 16.26 0.44 -1.69
C LEU A 137 16.24 1.07 -0.29
N ILE A 138 17.35 1.65 0.18
CA ILE A 138 17.41 2.35 1.46
C ILE A 138 16.51 3.60 1.51
N TYR A 139 16.25 4.25 0.38
CA TYR A 139 15.33 5.38 0.29
C TYR A 139 13.89 4.94 0.49
N SER A 140 13.52 3.74 0.03
CA SER A 140 12.20 3.15 0.29
C SER A 140 11.89 3.03 1.77
N PHE A 141 12.89 2.81 2.61
CA PHE A 141 12.67 2.75 4.06
C PHE A 141 12.10 4.07 4.60
N ALA A 142 12.63 5.21 4.16
CA ALA A 142 12.14 6.52 4.57
C ALA A 142 10.72 6.79 4.02
N VAL A 143 10.46 6.41 2.77
CA VAL A 143 9.14 6.52 2.14
C VAL A 143 8.11 5.69 2.88
N TYR A 144 8.37 4.41 3.13
CA TYR A 144 7.44 3.55 3.86
C TYR A 144 7.26 3.97 5.31
N HIS A 145 8.28 4.54 5.95
CA HIS A 145 8.12 5.13 7.28
C HIS A 145 7.08 6.25 7.26
N ALA A 146 7.11 7.12 6.26
CA ALA A 146 6.11 8.17 6.07
C ALA A 146 4.73 7.59 5.73
N VAL A 147 4.65 6.63 4.81
CA VAL A 147 3.39 5.95 4.41
C VAL A 147 2.70 5.32 5.62
N TRP A 148 3.42 4.60 6.48
CA TRP A 148 2.83 3.97 7.67
C TRP A 148 2.46 4.98 8.74
N SER A 149 3.24 6.05 8.91
CA SER A 149 2.89 7.16 9.81
C SER A 149 1.60 7.83 9.38
N LEU A 150 1.45 8.12 8.08
CA LEU A 150 0.25 8.72 7.49
C LEU A 150 -0.96 7.79 7.61
N ASN A 151 -0.80 6.49 7.38
CA ASN A 151 -1.87 5.51 7.52
C ASN A 151 -2.40 5.43 8.96
N ILE A 152 -1.51 5.41 9.96
CA ILE A 152 -1.91 5.40 11.38
C ILE A 152 -2.59 6.73 11.75
N LEU A 153 -2.05 7.86 11.31
CA LEU A 153 -2.66 9.17 11.53
C LEU A 153 -4.06 9.23 10.91
N MET A 154 -4.20 8.76 9.68
CA MET A 154 -5.48 8.69 8.97
C MET A 154 -6.50 7.84 9.73
N LEU A 155 -6.10 6.66 10.24
CA LEU A 155 -6.97 5.80 11.02
C LEU A 155 -7.53 6.54 12.25
N HIS A 156 -6.65 7.16 13.03
CA HIS A 156 -7.06 7.91 14.23
C HIS A 156 -7.95 9.10 13.87
N PHE A 157 -7.62 9.81 12.79
CA PHE A 157 -8.42 10.92 12.30
C PHE A 157 -9.85 10.47 11.95
N VAL A 158 -10.01 9.45 11.11
CA VAL A 158 -11.32 8.94 10.67
C VAL A 158 -12.13 8.42 11.86
N GLN A 159 -11.52 7.65 12.76
CA GLN A 159 -12.20 7.14 13.95
C GLN A 159 -12.67 8.27 14.88
N SER A 160 -11.83 9.28 15.09
CA SER A 160 -12.17 10.45 15.91
C SER A 160 -13.33 11.25 15.29
N PHE A 161 -13.31 11.42 13.96
CA PHE A 161 -14.36 12.09 13.20
C PHE A 161 -15.69 11.33 13.31
N ILE A 162 -15.70 10.03 13.01
CA ILE A 162 -16.91 9.21 13.09
C ILE A 162 -17.49 9.23 14.50
N LYS A 163 -16.65 9.09 15.54
CA LYS A 163 -17.11 9.16 16.94
C LYS A 163 -17.76 10.51 17.26
N LYS A 164 -17.14 11.62 16.85
CA LYS A 164 -17.66 12.98 17.09
C LYS A 164 -19.04 13.19 16.46
N TYR A 165 -19.24 12.74 15.22
CA TYR A 165 -20.52 12.94 14.52
C TYR A 165 -21.57 11.89 14.89
N SER A 166 -21.19 10.65 15.22
CA SER A 166 -22.14 9.64 15.71
C SER A 166 -22.80 10.04 17.04
N ILE A 167 -22.10 10.82 17.88
CA ILE A 167 -22.64 11.35 19.15
C ILE A 167 -23.57 12.55 18.91
N LYS A 168 -23.37 13.31 17.83
CA LYS A 168 -24.14 14.54 17.56
C LYS A 168 -25.56 14.28 17.00
N TYR A 169 -25.83 13.07 16.51
CA TYR A 169 -27.11 12.66 15.91
C TYR A 169 -27.84 11.57 16.73
N LYS A 170 -27.47 11.37 18.00
CA LYS A 170 -28.23 10.62 18.99
C LYS A 170 -28.85 11.59 19.98
#